data_AF-A0A7V9N271-F1
#
_entry.id   AF-A0A7V9N271-F1
#
_cell.length_a   1.000
_cell.length_b   1.000
_cell.length_c   1.000
_cell.angle_alpha   90.00
_cell.angle_beta   90.00
_cell.angle_gamma   90.00
#
_symmetry.space_group_name_H-M   'P 1'
#
loop_
_entity.id
_entity.type
_entity.pdbx_description
1 polymer ?
#
loop_
_entity_poly.entity_id
_entity_poly.type
_entity_poly.pdbx_seq_one_letter_code
_entity_poly.pdbx_strand_id
1 'polypeptide(L)'
;MAAVWARAATGFGAAAGVSAIARLGQALSPRGAVAATAVGGLTVTGAGFWGGTALATFFVSSSLLGHLPAWRRLEQQRGNERDAIQVLANGGVASVLALLSVLPAPSLRSSLLLGFGGAVAAATADTWATEIGSRSRQRPRSAGTLRPVPEGASGGVTWAGLAAAAAGAATIGAVLSAGSLWRHGTTRDRAIAVTLGGFAGAFIDSVLGATVQEVRFCDVCREETERLLHRCGAATRPIRGAPWCTNDTVNALATVTGAAAAMAVSTHMDHRRRSRWRHCRVPFPRRITLARCARETATWLGATPLTAGSSIARPATRRPAGRL
;
A
#
# COMPACT_ATOMS: atom_id res chain seq x y z
N MET A 1 18.74 17.40 -10.15
CA MET A 1 19.42 17.22 -8.84
C MET A 1 18.95 18.19 -7.77
N ALA A 2 18.93 19.51 -7.99
CA ALA A 2 18.48 20.49 -6.97
C ALA A 2 17.10 20.19 -6.35
N ALA A 3 16.10 19.82 -7.17
CA ALA A 3 14.77 19.45 -6.67
C ALA A 3 14.75 18.20 -5.78
N VAL A 4 15.69 17.26 -5.97
CA VAL A 4 15.82 16.06 -5.13
C VAL A 4 16.39 16.44 -3.77
N TRP A 5 17.44 17.27 -3.74
CA TRP A 5 18.03 17.77 -2.50
C TRP A 5 17.04 18.60 -1.68
N ALA A 6 16.24 19.46 -2.32
CA ALA A 6 15.18 20.20 -1.65
C ALA A 6 14.12 19.26 -1.03
N ARG A 7 13.75 18.19 -1.75
CA ARG A 7 12.82 17.16 -1.23
C ARG A 7 13.44 16.33 -0.10
N ALA A 8 14.74 16.09 -0.14
CA ALA A 8 15.45 15.43 0.95
C ALA A 8 15.46 16.31 2.19
N ALA A 9 15.89 17.57 2.09
CA ALA A 9 15.91 18.50 3.21
C ALA A 9 14.52 18.65 3.86
N THR A 10 13.48 18.89 3.04
CA THR A 10 12.10 18.99 3.53
C THR A 10 11.59 17.67 4.11
N GLY A 11 11.89 16.55 3.46
CA GLY A 11 11.48 15.22 3.88
C GLY A 11 12.07 14.79 5.22
N PHE A 12 13.38 14.93 5.40
CA PHE A 12 14.05 14.63 6.66
C PHE A 12 13.65 15.59 7.77
N GLY A 13 13.50 16.89 7.46
CA GLY A 13 13.01 17.87 8.45
C GLY A 13 11.60 17.55 8.94
N ALA A 14 10.67 17.27 8.03
CA ALA A 14 9.31 16.89 8.40
C ALA A 14 9.26 15.54 9.14
N ALA A 15 10.01 14.54 8.68
CA ALA A 15 10.07 13.22 9.32
C ALA A 15 10.67 13.29 10.72
N ALA A 16 11.69 14.13 10.94
CA ALA A 16 12.26 14.38 12.26
C ALA A 16 11.25 15.04 13.21
N GLY A 17 10.51 16.05 12.73
CA GLY A 17 9.45 16.71 13.51
C GLY A 17 8.34 15.73 13.92
N VAL A 18 7.83 14.93 12.97
CA VAL A 18 6.82 13.90 13.25
C VAL A 18 7.36 12.84 14.22
N SER A 19 8.61 12.39 14.03
CA SER A 19 9.24 11.39 14.90
C SER A 19 9.46 11.92 16.32
N ALA A 20 9.80 13.21 16.48
CA ALA A 20 9.92 13.85 17.78
C ALA A 20 8.57 13.92 18.50
N ILE A 21 7.49 14.34 17.82
CA ILE A 21 6.14 14.37 18.38
C ILE A 21 5.68 12.96 18.78
N ALA A 22 5.89 11.97 17.90
CA ALA A 22 5.56 10.58 18.17
C ALA A 22 6.36 10.00 19.35
N ARG A 23 7.63 10.40 19.51
CA ARG A 23 8.45 10.01 20.66
C ARG A 23 7.95 10.63 21.97
N LEU A 24 7.56 11.89 21.95
CA LEU A 24 6.96 12.58 23.11
C LEU A 24 5.66 11.90 23.54
N GLY A 25 4.87 11.41 22.57
CA GLY A 25 3.67 10.61 22.82
C GLY A 25 3.94 9.12 23.13
N GLN A 26 5.21 8.72 23.33
CA GLN A 26 5.62 7.32 23.60
C GLN A 26 5.13 6.31 22.55
N ALA A 27 4.95 6.74 21.31
CA ALA A 27 4.61 5.86 20.18
C ALA A 27 5.86 5.26 19.50
N LEU A 28 7.03 5.84 19.77
CA LEU A 28 8.33 5.39 19.24
C LEU A 28 9.36 5.36 20.37
N SER A 29 10.23 4.37 20.34
CA SER A 29 11.45 4.37 21.16
C SER A 29 12.47 5.38 20.61
N PRO A 30 13.54 5.75 21.34
CA PRO A 30 14.59 6.63 20.81
C PRO A 30 15.21 6.13 19.51
N ARG A 31 15.51 4.81 19.43
CA ARG A 31 16.02 4.19 18.20
C ARG A 31 14.94 4.10 17.12
N GLY A 32 13.69 3.85 17.50
CA GLY A 32 12.53 3.88 16.62
C GLY A 32 12.33 5.24 15.96
N ALA A 33 12.54 6.34 16.68
CA ALA A 33 12.43 7.71 16.15
C ALA A 33 13.51 8.01 15.10
N VAL A 34 14.74 7.52 15.30
CA VAL A 34 15.82 7.63 14.30
C VAL A 34 15.46 6.83 13.05
N ALA A 35 15.01 5.57 13.21
CA ALA A 35 14.58 4.73 12.09
C ALA A 35 13.40 5.35 11.33
N ALA A 36 12.42 5.91 12.04
CA ALA A 36 11.24 6.55 11.45
C ALA A 36 11.63 7.82 10.67
N THR A 37 12.58 8.61 11.19
CA THR A 37 13.14 9.76 10.49
C THR A 37 13.82 9.34 9.19
N ALA A 38 14.62 8.28 9.21
CA ALA A 38 15.26 7.74 8.02
C ALA A 38 14.23 7.23 6.99
N VAL A 39 13.31 6.37 7.41
CA VAL A 39 12.25 5.81 6.54
C VAL A 39 11.39 6.93 5.93
N GLY A 40 10.95 7.89 6.73
CA GLY A 40 10.16 9.03 6.28
C GLY A 40 10.92 9.95 5.33
N GLY A 41 12.16 10.32 5.68
CA GLY A 41 13.02 11.19 4.87
C GLY A 41 13.34 10.58 3.50
N LEU A 42 13.73 9.31 3.45
CA LEU A 42 13.97 8.58 2.20
C LEU A 42 12.69 8.48 1.35
N THR A 43 11.55 8.23 1.98
CA THR A 43 10.26 8.16 1.31
C THR A 43 9.87 9.49 0.67
N VAL A 44 9.98 10.61 1.39
CA VAL A 44 9.65 11.93 0.82
C VAL A 44 10.68 12.34 -0.26
N THR A 45 11.95 11.98 -0.09
CA THR A 45 12.98 12.19 -1.13
C THR A 45 12.59 11.48 -2.43
N GLY A 46 12.11 10.24 -2.34
CA GLY A 46 11.75 9.39 -3.46
C GLY A 46 10.37 9.62 -4.05
N ALA A 47 9.35 9.35 -3.23
CA ALA A 47 7.93 9.45 -3.57
C ALA A 47 7.33 10.84 -3.33
N GLY A 48 7.91 11.68 -2.46
CA GLY A 48 7.47 13.08 -2.32
C GLY A 48 6.39 13.23 -1.28
N PHE A 49 5.67 14.36 -1.33
CA PHE A 49 4.63 14.70 -0.37
C PHE A 49 3.65 13.54 -0.15
N TRP A 50 3.05 13.03 -1.22
CA TRP A 50 2.08 11.93 -1.16
C TRP A 50 2.65 10.60 -0.65
N GLY A 51 3.95 10.34 -0.85
CA GLY A 51 4.62 9.20 -0.22
C GLY A 51 4.72 9.38 1.30
N GLY A 52 5.08 10.58 1.75
CA GLY A 52 5.04 10.96 3.16
C GLY A 52 3.62 10.89 3.73
N THR A 53 2.61 11.34 2.99
CA THR A 53 1.20 11.26 3.38
C THR A 53 0.77 9.80 3.57
N ALA A 54 1.14 8.88 2.68
CA ALA A 54 0.81 7.47 2.84
C ALA A 54 1.44 6.86 4.11
N LEU A 55 2.71 7.18 4.40
CA LEU A 55 3.34 6.75 5.66
C LEU A 55 2.67 7.38 6.89
N ALA A 56 2.30 8.66 6.82
CA ALA A 56 1.58 9.32 7.89
C ALA A 56 0.18 8.70 8.10
N THR A 57 -0.54 8.38 7.01
CA THR A 57 -1.82 7.66 7.06
C THR A 57 -1.66 6.32 7.74
N PHE A 58 -0.66 5.52 7.33
CA PHE A 58 -0.32 4.26 8.01
C PHE A 58 -0.08 4.49 9.50
N PHE A 59 0.90 5.33 9.85
CA PHE A 59 1.33 5.52 11.24
C PHE A 59 0.21 6.05 12.15
N VAL A 60 -0.50 7.10 11.71
CA VAL A 60 -1.56 7.74 12.50
C VAL A 60 -2.76 6.79 12.65
N SER A 61 -3.26 6.22 11.55
CA SER A 61 -4.44 5.33 11.62
C SER A 61 -4.16 4.08 12.45
N SER A 62 -3.01 3.45 12.26
CA SER A 62 -2.60 2.27 13.03
C SER A 62 -2.43 2.58 14.52
N SER A 63 -1.89 3.76 14.86
CA SER A 63 -1.75 4.15 16.28
C SER A 63 -3.10 4.46 16.92
N LEU A 64 -4.02 5.10 16.19
CA LEU A 64 -5.39 5.36 16.66
C LEU A 64 -6.17 4.06 16.89
N LEU A 65 -6.07 3.11 15.96
CA LEU A 65 -6.69 1.79 16.11
C LEU A 65 -6.14 1.04 17.32
N GLY A 66 -4.82 1.10 17.55
CA GLY A 66 -4.17 0.52 18.72
C GLY A 66 -4.66 1.05 20.06
N HIS A 67 -5.12 2.30 20.12
CA HIS A 67 -5.65 2.90 21.35
C HIS A 67 -7.11 2.56 21.66
N LEU A 68 -7.84 1.95 20.71
CA LEU A 68 -9.24 1.57 20.95
C LEU A 68 -9.31 0.48 22.04
N PRO A 69 -10.29 0.51 22.94
CA PRO A 69 -10.47 -0.57 23.91
C PRO A 69 -10.78 -1.89 23.18
N ALA A 70 -10.05 -2.96 23.51
CA ALA A 70 -10.34 -4.30 23.01
C ALA A 70 -11.31 -5.03 23.94
N TRP A 71 -12.20 -5.85 23.36
CA TRP A 71 -13.21 -6.65 24.10
C TRP A 71 -12.56 -7.59 25.13
N ARG A 72 -11.42 -8.16 24.77
CA ARG A 72 -10.46 -8.80 25.68
C ARG A 72 -9.10 -8.23 25.32
N ARG A 73 -8.46 -7.50 26.23
CA ARG A 73 -7.10 -6.99 25.99
C ARG A 73 -6.17 -8.20 25.98
N LEU A 74 -5.73 -8.63 24.81
CA LEU A 74 -4.60 -9.55 24.74
C LEU A 74 -3.41 -8.83 25.36
N GLU A 75 -2.94 -9.34 26.51
CA GLU A 75 -1.86 -8.73 27.30
C GLU A 75 -0.61 -8.48 26.43
N GLN A 76 -0.41 -9.30 25.39
CA GLN A 76 0.61 -9.18 24.33
C GLN A 76 0.69 -7.79 23.67
N GLN A 77 -0.37 -6.98 23.67
CA GLN A 77 -0.41 -5.65 23.03
C GLN A 77 0.15 -4.50 23.89
N ARG A 78 0.46 -4.70 25.17
CA ARG A 78 0.92 -3.59 26.06
C ARG A 78 2.39 -3.21 25.84
N GLY A 79 2.71 -2.29 24.96
CA GLY A 79 4.08 -1.80 24.80
C GLY A 79 4.10 -0.76 23.71
N ASN A 80 3.77 0.48 24.09
CA ASN A 80 3.34 1.54 23.17
C ASN A 80 4.42 2.02 22.19
N GLU A 81 5.69 1.76 22.47
CA GLU A 81 6.79 2.27 21.67
C GLU A 81 7.18 1.27 20.58
N ARG A 82 7.04 1.67 19.31
CA ARG A 82 7.63 0.94 18.19
C ARG A 82 9.15 1.10 18.21
N ASP A 83 9.87 -0.01 18.10
CA ASP A 83 11.33 0.00 18.04
C ASP A 83 11.88 0.16 16.61
N ALA A 84 13.20 0.28 16.50
CA ALA A 84 13.84 0.45 15.20
C ALA A 84 13.63 -0.74 14.25
N ILE A 85 13.61 -1.97 14.79
CA ILE A 85 13.45 -3.18 13.98
C ILE A 85 12.03 -3.22 13.43
N GLN A 86 11.02 -2.95 14.26
CA GLN A 86 9.62 -2.89 13.85
C GLN A 86 9.38 -1.79 12.79
N VAL A 87 10.00 -0.63 12.95
CA VAL A 87 9.91 0.47 11.96
C VAL A 87 10.55 0.07 10.63
N LEU A 88 11.71 -0.59 10.67
CA LEU A 88 12.41 -1.04 9.45
C LEU A 88 11.70 -2.21 8.78
N ALA A 89 11.12 -3.15 9.53
CA ALA A 89 10.36 -4.27 8.99
C ALA A 89 9.13 -3.79 8.20
N ASN A 90 8.42 -2.80 8.72
CA ASN A 90 7.20 -2.27 8.09
C ASN A 90 7.47 -1.19 7.03
N GLY A 91 8.53 -0.39 7.18
CA GLY A 91 8.78 0.80 6.35
C GLY A 91 10.04 0.73 5.49
N GLY A 92 10.97 -0.19 5.76
CA GLY A 92 12.27 -0.26 5.11
C GLY A 92 12.17 -0.53 3.61
N VAL A 93 11.47 -1.59 3.22
CA VAL A 93 11.24 -1.96 1.81
C VAL A 93 10.61 -0.80 1.04
N ALA A 94 9.57 -0.18 1.62
CA ALA A 94 8.92 0.98 1.04
C ALA A 94 9.91 2.14 0.82
N SER A 95 10.68 2.50 1.85
CA SER A 95 11.63 3.62 1.77
C SER A 95 12.74 3.41 0.73
N VAL A 96 13.24 2.17 0.59
CA VAL A 96 14.22 1.79 -0.42
C VAL A 96 13.62 1.93 -1.82
N LEU A 97 12.44 1.37 -2.06
CA LEU A 97 11.76 1.47 -3.36
C LEU A 97 11.45 2.92 -3.73
N ALA A 98 11.01 3.73 -2.76
CA ALA A 98 10.81 5.16 -2.94
C ALA A 98 12.13 5.83 -3.34
N LEU A 99 13.22 5.62 -2.62
CA LEU A 99 14.52 6.22 -2.92
C LEU A 99 15.04 5.81 -4.31
N LEU A 100 14.95 4.52 -4.67
CA LEU A 100 15.37 4.02 -5.98
C LEU A 100 14.57 4.66 -7.13
N SER A 101 13.35 5.14 -6.88
CA SER A 101 12.54 5.83 -7.89
C SER A 101 13.12 7.19 -8.33
N VAL A 102 14.13 7.72 -7.62
CA VAL A 102 14.87 8.95 -7.99
C VAL A 102 15.86 8.71 -9.12
N LEU A 103 16.30 7.46 -9.33
CA LEU A 103 17.24 7.12 -10.39
C LEU A 103 16.71 7.55 -11.77
N PRO A 104 17.58 7.93 -12.72
CA PRO A 104 17.21 8.37 -14.05
C PRO A 104 16.77 7.21 -14.96
N ALA A 105 15.85 6.37 -14.48
CA ALA A 105 15.26 5.23 -15.18
C ALA A 105 13.72 5.38 -15.21
N PRO A 106 13.17 6.21 -16.13
CA PRO A 106 11.73 6.52 -16.17
C PRO A 106 10.83 5.29 -16.30
N SER A 107 11.32 4.25 -17.00
CA SER A 107 10.63 2.98 -17.18
C SER A 107 10.44 2.20 -15.86
N LEU A 108 11.42 2.26 -14.96
CA LEU A 108 11.37 1.57 -13.67
C LEU A 108 10.66 2.39 -12.58
N ARG A 109 10.71 3.72 -12.69
CA ARG A 109 10.15 4.64 -11.69
C ARG A 109 8.69 4.32 -11.33
N SER A 110 7.84 4.06 -12.32
CA SER A 110 6.42 3.77 -12.07
C SER A 110 6.23 2.46 -11.30
N SER A 111 6.96 1.40 -11.67
CA SER A 111 6.93 0.11 -10.99
C SER A 111 7.46 0.23 -9.55
N LEU A 112 8.57 0.96 -9.34
CA LEU A 112 9.13 1.18 -8.01
C LEU A 112 8.15 1.93 -7.08
N LEU A 113 7.43 2.93 -7.59
CA LEU A 113 6.41 3.66 -6.81
C LEU A 113 5.16 2.81 -6.52
N LEU A 114 4.82 1.88 -7.40
CA LEU A 114 3.76 0.89 -7.14
C LEU A 114 4.20 -0.14 -6.10
N GLY A 115 5.45 -0.60 -6.17
CA GLY A 115 6.05 -1.46 -5.16
C GLY A 115 6.10 -0.77 -3.79
N PHE A 116 6.52 0.51 -3.74
CA PHE A 116 6.43 1.34 -2.55
C PHE A 116 5.00 1.36 -1.99
N GLY A 117 4.01 1.65 -2.83
CA GLY A 117 2.61 1.68 -2.42
C GLY A 117 2.14 0.33 -1.89
N GLY A 118 2.48 -0.77 -2.57
CA GLY A 118 2.15 -2.13 -2.15
C GLY A 118 2.78 -2.52 -0.81
N ALA A 119 4.04 -2.13 -0.55
CA ALA A 119 4.70 -2.35 0.74
C ALA A 119 4.00 -1.59 1.88
N VAL A 120 3.72 -0.29 1.71
CA VAL A 120 3.01 0.50 2.72
C VAL A 120 1.59 -0.03 2.93
N ALA A 121 0.91 -0.43 1.84
CA ALA A 121 -0.43 -1.01 1.90
C ALA A 121 -0.43 -2.36 2.64
N ALA A 122 0.61 -3.19 2.49
CA ALA A 122 0.75 -4.46 3.21
C ALA A 122 0.89 -4.24 4.72
N ALA A 123 1.82 -3.36 5.13
CA ALA A 123 1.99 -3.02 6.55
C ALA A 123 0.69 -2.42 7.15
N THR A 124 0.01 -1.56 6.39
CA THR A 124 -1.27 -0.96 6.84
C THR A 124 -2.38 -2.00 6.96
N ALA A 125 -2.51 -2.87 5.96
CA ALA A 125 -3.51 -3.93 5.94
C ALA A 125 -3.32 -4.91 7.09
N ASP A 126 -2.09 -5.35 7.33
CA ASP A 126 -1.77 -6.25 8.44
C ASP A 126 -2.10 -5.61 9.80
N THR A 127 -1.65 -4.37 10.03
CA THR A 127 -1.92 -3.69 11.30
C THR A 127 -3.42 -3.49 11.54
N TRP A 128 -4.17 -3.08 10.50
CA TRP A 128 -5.62 -2.94 10.62
C TRP A 128 -6.29 -4.29 10.85
N ALA A 129 -5.82 -5.36 10.21
CA ALA A 129 -6.32 -6.72 10.40
C ALA A 129 -6.12 -7.20 11.83
N THR A 130 -4.94 -7.00 12.40
CA THR A 130 -4.61 -7.39 13.77
C THR A 130 -5.38 -6.56 14.79
N GLU A 131 -5.43 -5.25 14.62
CA GLU A 131 -6.19 -4.38 15.51
C GLU A 131 -7.69 -4.69 15.45
N ILE A 132 -8.32 -4.63 14.28
CA ILE A 132 -9.78 -4.85 14.20
C ILE A 132 -10.12 -6.33 14.44
N GLY A 133 -9.29 -7.25 13.98
CA GLY A 133 -9.49 -8.70 14.11
C GLY A 133 -9.41 -9.20 15.55
N SER A 134 -8.52 -8.65 16.37
CA SER A 134 -8.45 -8.96 17.82
C SER A 134 -9.71 -8.56 18.59
N ARG A 135 -10.55 -7.70 18.01
CA ARG A 135 -11.83 -7.25 18.56
C ARG A 135 -13.02 -8.06 18.05
N SER A 136 -12.78 -9.03 17.18
CA SER A 136 -13.81 -9.93 16.66
C SER A 136 -14.30 -10.88 17.74
N ARG A 137 -15.62 -11.08 17.81
CA ARG A 137 -16.22 -12.15 18.63
C ARG A 137 -16.11 -13.53 17.98
N GLN A 138 -15.72 -13.57 16.71
CA GLN A 138 -15.53 -14.82 15.98
C GLN A 138 -14.21 -15.45 16.40
N ARG A 139 -14.26 -16.74 16.75
CA ARG A 139 -13.04 -17.52 17.02
C ARG A 139 -12.13 -17.51 15.76
N PRO A 140 -10.85 -17.10 15.88
CA PRO A 140 -9.94 -17.07 14.75
C PRO A 140 -9.70 -18.46 14.17
N ARG A 141 -9.32 -18.50 12.89
CA ARG A 141 -8.91 -19.72 12.19
C ARG A 141 -7.50 -19.55 11.67
N SER A 142 -6.68 -20.60 11.74
CA SER A 142 -5.33 -20.58 11.17
C SER A 142 -5.39 -20.30 9.67
N ALA A 143 -4.62 -19.34 9.16
CA ALA A 143 -4.52 -19.08 7.73
C ALA A 143 -3.94 -20.26 6.94
N GLY A 144 -3.13 -21.10 7.57
CA GLY A 144 -2.52 -22.28 6.95
C GLY A 144 -3.44 -23.51 6.89
N THR A 145 -4.26 -23.75 7.92
CA THR A 145 -5.08 -24.99 8.02
C THR A 145 -6.58 -24.76 8.03
N LEU A 146 -7.02 -23.51 8.15
CA LEU A 146 -8.42 -23.08 8.33
C LEU A 146 -9.11 -23.65 9.59
N ARG A 147 -8.37 -24.33 10.47
CA ARG A 147 -8.88 -24.87 11.73
C ARG A 147 -8.99 -23.76 12.79
N PRO A 148 -9.96 -23.83 13.71
CA PRO A 148 -10.05 -22.87 14.81
C PRO A 148 -8.78 -22.88 15.67
N VAL A 149 -8.27 -21.70 15.99
CA VAL A 149 -7.11 -21.49 16.87
C VAL A 149 -7.50 -20.64 18.08
N PRO A 150 -6.69 -20.64 19.15
CA PRO A 150 -6.84 -19.69 20.24
C PRO A 150 -6.77 -18.23 19.76
N GLU A 151 -7.41 -17.32 20.48
CA GLU A 151 -7.25 -15.88 20.25
C GLU A 151 -5.78 -15.48 20.52
N GLY A 152 -5.23 -14.60 19.68
CA GLY A 152 -3.83 -14.18 19.77
C GLY A 152 -2.80 -15.18 19.21
N ALA A 153 -3.24 -16.32 18.66
CA ALA A 153 -2.33 -17.24 17.98
C ALA A 153 -1.78 -16.61 16.68
N SER A 154 -0.47 -16.67 16.48
CA SER A 154 0.18 -16.15 15.27
C SER A 154 -0.38 -16.83 14.01
N GLY A 155 -0.78 -16.03 13.02
CA GLY A 155 -1.45 -16.48 11.80
C GLY A 155 -2.94 -16.81 11.93
N GLY A 156 -3.59 -16.44 13.04
CA GLY A 156 -5.03 -16.54 13.21
C GLY A 156 -5.78 -15.41 12.49
N VAL A 157 -6.71 -15.75 11.60
CA VAL A 157 -7.53 -14.80 10.84
C VAL A 157 -9.00 -14.86 11.24
N THR A 158 -9.68 -13.72 11.17
CA THR A 158 -11.13 -13.57 11.34
C THR A 158 -11.73 -12.84 10.13
N TRP A 159 -13.04 -12.93 9.92
CA TRP A 159 -13.68 -12.18 8.83
C TRP A 159 -13.57 -10.66 9.01
N ALA A 160 -13.68 -10.20 10.26
CA ALA A 160 -13.47 -8.78 10.59
C ALA A 160 -12.04 -8.34 10.27
N GLY A 161 -11.03 -9.17 10.61
CA GLY A 161 -9.63 -8.90 10.27
C GLY A 161 -9.38 -8.87 8.76
N LEU A 162 -9.95 -9.81 7.99
CA LEU A 162 -9.82 -9.81 6.53
C LEU A 162 -10.49 -8.58 5.88
N ALA A 163 -11.67 -8.18 6.34
CA ALA A 163 -12.33 -6.97 5.87
C ALA A 163 -11.50 -5.70 6.21
N ALA A 164 -10.93 -5.65 7.41
CA ALA A 164 -10.03 -4.58 7.83
C ALA A 164 -8.74 -4.54 7.00
N ALA A 165 -8.15 -5.68 6.67
CA ALA A 165 -6.99 -5.77 5.78
C ALA A 165 -7.30 -5.16 4.41
N ALA A 166 -8.43 -5.54 3.82
CA ALA A 166 -8.87 -5.01 2.53
C ALA A 166 -9.11 -3.48 2.60
N ALA A 167 -9.75 -3.00 3.66
CA ALA A 167 -9.99 -1.57 3.87
C ALA A 167 -8.70 -0.77 4.08
N GLY A 168 -7.75 -1.30 4.85
CA GLY A 168 -6.45 -0.67 5.08
C GLY A 168 -5.63 -0.57 3.79
N ALA A 169 -5.54 -1.65 3.02
CA ALA A 169 -4.87 -1.65 1.72
C ALA A 169 -5.54 -0.67 0.74
N ALA A 170 -6.88 -0.66 0.68
CA ALA A 170 -7.65 0.24 -0.17
C ALA A 170 -7.46 1.72 0.20
N THR A 171 -7.31 2.01 1.50
CA THR A 171 -7.04 3.37 1.99
C THR A 171 -5.71 3.90 1.45
N ILE A 172 -4.65 3.10 1.51
CA ILE A 172 -3.35 3.47 0.94
C ILE A 172 -3.43 3.61 -0.59
N GLY A 173 -4.12 2.69 -1.27
CA GLY A 173 -4.40 2.79 -2.70
C GLY A 173 -5.10 4.11 -3.07
N ALA A 174 -6.09 4.53 -2.27
CA ALA A 174 -6.84 5.77 -2.46
C ALA A 174 -5.99 7.02 -2.19
N VAL A 175 -5.22 7.05 -1.10
CA VAL A 175 -4.32 8.17 -0.77
C VAL A 175 -3.32 8.41 -1.89
N LEU A 176 -2.67 7.35 -2.38
CA LEU A 176 -1.68 7.48 -3.45
C LEU A 176 -2.31 7.82 -4.81
N SER A 177 -3.57 7.43 -5.02
CA SER A 177 -4.36 7.76 -6.22
C SER A 177 -4.84 9.20 -6.27
N ALA A 178 -5.13 9.82 -5.12
CA ALA A 178 -5.45 11.24 -5.02
C ALA A 178 -4.24 12.12 -5.39
N GLY A 179 -3.03 11.58 -5.26
CA GLY A 179 -1.80 12.28 -5.58
C GLY A 179 -1.35 12.20 -7.02
N SER A 180 -0.65 13.24 -7.48
CA SER A 180 0.02 13.29 -8.79
C SER A 180 1.33 12.49 -8.85
N LEU A 181 1.50 11.53 -7.92
CA LEU A 181 2.68 10.65 -7.82
C LEU A 181 3.03 9.95 -9.13
N TRP A 182 2.02 9.72 -9.96
CA TRP A 182 2.13 8.78 -11.06
C TRP A 182 1.76 9.43 -12.40
N ARG A 183 2.74 9.55 -13.31
CA ARG A 183 2.57 10.27 -14.60
C ARG A 183 1.84 9.50 -15.71
N HIS A 184 1.85 8.16 -15.73
CA HIS A 184 1.32 7.32 -16.83
C HIS A 184 0.43 6.11 -16.46
N GLY A 185 -0.89 6.14 -16.75
CA GLY A 185 -1.83 5.04 -16.48
C GLY A 185 -3.12 5.55 -15.83
N THR A 186 -4.19 4.75 -15.78
CA THR A 186 -5.43 5.17 -15.11
C THR A 186 -5.25 5.11 -13.60
N THR A 187 -5.57 6.21 -12.90
CA THR A 187 -5.54 6.33 -11.44
C THR A 187 -6.18 5.13 -10.74
N ARG A 188 -7.31 4.64 -11.28
CA ARG A 188 -8.03 3.46 -10.79
C ARG A 188 -7.19 2.17 -10.79
N ASP A 189 -6.47 1.86 -11.86
CA ASP A 189 -5.75 0.58 -12.00
C ASP A 189 -4.60 0.49 -11.00
N ARG A 190 -3.95 1.63 -10.75
CA ARG A 190 -2.87 1.74 -9.79
C ARG A 190 -3.39 1.63 -8.36
N ALA A 191 -4.52 2.24 -8.05
CA ALA A 191 -5.21 2.03 -6.78
C ALA A 191 -5.49 0.53 -6.57
N ILE A 192 -6.06 -0.13 -7.58
CA ILE A 192 -6.35 -1.57 -7.55
C ILE A 192 -5.06 -2.39 -7.35
N ALA A 193 -3.97 -2.07 -8.07
CA ALA A 193 -2.70 -2.76 -7.94
C ALA A 193 -2.11 -2.64 -6.53
N VAL A 194 -2.12 -1.43 -5.96
CA VAL A 194 -1.67 -1.18 -4.58
C VAL A 194 -2.56 -1.91 -3.57
N THR A 195 -3.88 -1.86 -3.73
CA THR A 195 -4.83 -2.54 -2.84
C THR A 195 -4.64 -4.06 -2.86
N LEU A 196 -4.58 -4.66 -4.05
CA LEU A 196 -4.39 -6.10 -4.20
C LEU A 196 -3.01 -6.53 -3.71
N GLY A 197 -1.98 -5.74 -4.00
CA GLY A 197 -0.64 -6.00 -3.48
C GLY A 197 -0.60 -5.96 -1.95
N GLY A 198 -1.12 -4.88 -1.35
CA GLY A 198 -1.17 -4.75 0.10
C GLY A 198 -1.94 -5.87 0.79
N PHE A 199 -3.12 -6.19 0.27
CA PHE A 199 -3.92 -7.30 0.80
C PHE A 199 -3.20 -8.65 0.67
N ALA A 200 -2.55 -8.92 -0.47
CA ALA A 200 -1.76 -10.13 -0.65
C ALA A 200 -0.58 -10.21 0.33
N GLY A 201 0.10 -9.08 0.59
CA GLY A 201 1.17 -8.99 1.59
C GLY A 201 0.69 -9.37 2.99
N ALA A 202 -0.41 -8.76 3.46
CA ALA A 202 -1.00 -9.07 4.76
C ALA A 202 -1.55 -10.51 4.85
N PHE A 203 -2.08 -11.06 3.75
CA PHE A 203 -2.50 -12.46 3.73
C PHE A 203 -1.30 -13.41 3.86
N ILE A 204 -0.19 -13.12 3.17
CA ILE A 204 1.05 -13.90 3.29
C ILE A 204 1.66 -13.77 4.69
N ASP A 205 1.57 -12.61 5.35
CA ASP A 205 1.94 -12.47 6.76
C ASP A 205 1.24 -13.52 7.62
N SER A 206 -0.10 -13.58 7.55
CA SER A 206 -0.89 -14.54 8.32
C SER A 206 -0.54 -16.00 7.98
N VAL A 207 -0.24 -16.32 6.72
CA VAL A 207 0.19 -17.67 6.32
C VAL A 207 1.55 -18.02 6.91
N LEU A 208 2.53 -17.11 6.84
CA LEU A 208 3.86 -17.30 7.41
C LEU A 208 3.80 -17.41 8.94
N GLY A 209 2.98 -16.58 9.60
CA GLY A 209 2.69 -16.65 11.03
C GLY A 209 2.12 -18.00 11.48
N ALA A 210 1.25 -18.58 10.65
CA ALA A 210 0.64 -19.88 10.92
C ALA A 210 1.58 -21.07 10.68
N THR A 211 2.66 -20.91 9.91
CA THR A 211 3.46 -22.04 9.38
C THR A 211 4.92 -22.01 9.78
N VAL A 212 5.63 -20.90 9.52
CA VAL A 212 7.10 -20.82 9.64
C VAL A 212 7.53 -19.98 10.85
N GLN A 213 6.71 -19.01 11.27
CA GLN A 213 7.07 -18.09 12.35
C GLN A 213 7.35 -18.83 13.67
N GLU A 214 8.42 -18.41 14.36
CA GLU A 214 8.74 -18.89 15.69
C GLU A 214 7.63 -18.50 16.67
N VAL A 215 7.09 -19.49 17.34
CA VAL A 215 6.18 -19.29 18.47
C VAL A 215 6.79 -19.91 19.71
N ARG A 216 6.72 -19.16 20.79
CA ARG A 216 7.27 -19.51 22.10
C ARG A 216 6.14 -19.62 23.11
N PHE A 217 6.41 -20.28 24.21
CA PHE A 217 5.44 -20.50 25.28
C PHE A 217 6.02 -20.08 26.62
N CYS A 218 5.19 -19.40 27.43
CA CYS A 218 5.50 -19.05 28.80
C CYS A 218 4.89 -20.08 29.74
N ASP A 219 5.71 -20.90 30.40
CA ASP A 219 5.22 -21.94 31.31
C ASP A 219 4.56 -21.36 32.58
N VAL A 220 4.91 -20.12 32.97
CA VAL A 220 4.32 -19.42 34.12
C VAL A 220 2.91 -18.90 33.81
N CYS A 221 2.74 -18.20 32.69
CA CYS A 221 1.46 -17.60 32.32
C CYS A 221 0.56 -18.53 31.51
N ARG A 222 1.08 -19.68 31.06
CA ARG A 222 0.38 -20.64 30.20
C ARG A 222 -0.12 -20.05 28.88
N GLU A 223 0.66 -19.13 28.31
CA GLU A 223 0.31 -18.39 27.09
C GLU A 223 1.39 -18.53 26.01
N GLU A 224 0.93 -18.56 24.75
CA GLU A 224 1.81 -18.40 23.59
C GLU A 224 2.32 -16.96 23.51
N THR A 225 3.53 -16.78 22.99
CA THR A 225 4.15 -15.47 22.81
C THR A 225 5.26 -15.53 21.78
N GLU A 226 5.65 -14.37 21.27
CA GLU A 226 6.74 -14.20 20.30
C GLU A 226 8.01 -13.66 20.97
N ARG A 227 7.96 -13.37 22.29
CA ARG A 227 9.05 -12.74 23.03
C ARG A 227 9.91 -13.78 23.73
N LEU A 228 11.22 -13.54 23.78
CA LEU A 228 12.19 -14.34 24.55
C LEU A 228 11.92 -14.30 26.05
N LEU A 229 11.52 -13.13 26.55
CA LEU A 229 11.06 -12.91 27.92
C LEU A 229 9.58 -12.55 27.88
N HIS A 230 8.76 -13.30 28.61
CA HIS A 230 7.38 -12.93 28.80
C HIS A 230 7.27 -11.70 29.71
N ARG A 231 6.13 -11.01 29.69
CA ARG A 231 5.90 -9.80 30.49
C ARG A 231 5.98 -10.03 31.99
N CYS A 232 5.74 -11.26 32.44
CA CYS A 232 5.95 -11.68 33.82
C CYS A 232 7.43 -11.83 34.21
N GLY A 233 8.37 -11.60 33.29
CA GLY A 233 9.81 -11.76 33.49
C GLY A 233 10.33 -13.18 33.25
N ALA A 234 9.46 -14.17 33.04
CA ALA A 234 9.87 -15.55 32.79
C ALA A 234 10.46 -15.73 31.38
N ALA A 235 11.52 -16.53 31.28
CA ALA A 235 12.04 -17.00 30.00
C ALA A 235 11.00 -17.91 29.32
N THR A 236 10.89 -17.77 27.99
CA THR A 236 9.96 -18.55 27.18
C THR A 236 10.72 -19.64 26.44
N ARG A 237 10.06 -20.77 26.17
CA ARG A 237 10.63 -21.87 25.37
C ARG A 237 10.03 -21.89 23.97
N PRO A 238 10.82 -22.14 22.90
CA PRO A 238 10.26 -22.30 21.57
C PRO A 238 9.37 -23.56 21.52
N ILE A 239 8.24 -23.46 20.85
CA ILE A 239 7.29 -24.59 20.69
C ILE A 239 7.06 -24.98 19.23
N ARG A 240 7.26 -24.05 18.29
CA ARG A 240 7.19 -24.31 16.84
C ARG A 240 7.86 -23.19 16.05
N GLY A 241 8.04 -23.42 14.75
CA GLY A 241 8.58 -22.45 13.80
C GLY A 241 10.11 -22.41 13.79
N ALA A 242 10.64 -21.54 12.93
CA ALA A 242 12.08 -21.40 12.74
C ALA A 242 12.64 -20.23 13.58
N PRO A 243 13.74 -20.40 14.34
CA PRO A 243 14.27 -19.38 15.25
C PRO A 243 14.64 -18.03 14.63
N TRP A 244 14.86 -17.99 13.31
CA TRP A 244 15.15 -16.75 12.57
C TRP A 244 13.88 -16.03 12.06
N CYS A 245 12.74 -16.72 12.08
CA CYS A 245 11.47 -16.22 11.57
C CYS A 245 10.67 -15.58 12.71
N THR A 246 11.13 -14.43 13.16
CA THR A 246 10.42 -13.59 14.15
C THR A 246 9.26 -12.84 13.47
N ASN A 247 8.38 -12.22 14.25
CA ASN A 247 7.32 -11.36 13.73
C ASN A 247 7.87 -10.22 12.85
N ASP A 248 8.99 -9.60 13.23
CA ASP A 248 9.64 -8.59 12.40
C ASP A 248 10.11 -9.14 11.04
N THR A 249 10.63 -10.38 11.02
CA THR A 249 10.98 -11.07 9.77
C THR A 249 9.75 -11.31 8.91
N VAL A 250 8.63 -11.73 9.52
CA VAL A 250 7.38 -11.96 8.78
C VAL A 250 6.84 -10.66 8.20
N ASN A 251 6.78 -9.57 8.98
CA ASN A 251 6.39 -8.24 8.51
C ASN A 251 7.25 -7.75 7.34
N ALA A 252 8.58 -7.94 7.41
CA ALA A 252 9.48 -7.60 6.33
C ALA A 252 9.17 -8.40 5.05
N LEU A 253 8.93 -9.72 5.17
CA LEU A 253 8.56 -10.56 4.03
C LEU A 253 7.17 -10.19 3.46
N ALA A 254 6.23 -9.83 4.33
CA ALA A 254 4.90 -9.38 3.94
C ALA A 254 4.96 -8.08 3.11
N THR A 255 5.79 -7.12 3.52
CA THR A 255 5.98 -5.87 2.75
C THR A 255 6.69 -6.10 1.42
N VAL A 256 7.66 -7.03 1.36
CA VAL A 256 8.26 -7.48 0.08
C VAL A 256 7.22 -8.11 -0.84
N THR A 257 6.40 -9.03 -0.32
CA THR A 257 5.30 -9.64 -1.09
C THR A 257 4.34 -8.58 -1.60
N GLY A 258 3.94 -7.63 -0.74
CA GLY A 258 3.02 -6.56 -1.13
C GLY A 258 3.57 -5.69 -2.25
N ALA A 259 4.86 -5.34 -2.18
CA ALA A 259 5.54 -4.63 -3.25
C ALA A 259 5.58 -5.42 -4.56
N ALA A 260 6.00 -6.68 -4.50
CA ALA A 260 6.10 -7.55 -5.67
C ALA A 260 4.75 -7.78 -6.34
N ALA A 261 3.71 -8.06 -5.54
CA ALA A 261 2.35 -8.26 -6.03
C ALA A 261 1.78 -7.00 -6.68
N ALA A 262 1.97 -5.81 -6.08
CA ALA A 262 1.52 -4.56 -6.69
C ALA A 262 2.20 -4.30 -8.05
N MET A 263 3.50 -4.56 -8.16
CA MET A 263 4.24 -4.46 -9.42
C MET A 263 3.71 -5.46 -10.46
N ALA A 264 3.50 -6.71 -10.08
CA ALA A 264 3.01 -7.77 -10.98
C ALA A 264 1.58 -7.53 -11.46
N VAL A 265 0.69 -7.06 -10.59
CA VAL A 265 -0.69 -6.72 -10.97
C VAL A 265 -0.69 -5.59 -11.99
N SER A 266 0.11 -4.55 -11.77
CA SER A 266 0.19 -3.43 -12.70
C SER A 266 0.73 -3.83 -14.07
N THR A 267 1.79 -4.65 -14.13
CA THR A 267 2.35 -5.11 -15.42
C THR A 267 1.35 -5.96 -16.19
N HIS A 268 0.59 -6.81 -15.50
CA HIS A 268 -0.48 -7.60 -16.10
C HIS A 268 -1.62 -6.74 -16.66
N MET A 269 -2.06 -5.73 -15.91
CA MET A 269 -3.11 -4.80 -16.36
C MET A 269 -2.66 -4.01 -17.60
N ASP A 270 -1.42 -3.52 -17.61
CA ASP A 270 -0.84 -2.83 -18.75
C ASP A 270 -0.72 -3.74 -19.99
N HIS A 271 -0.29 -4.99 -19.79
CA HIS A 271 -0.21 -5.98 -20.87
C HIS A 271 -1.59 -6.25 -21.49
N ARG A 272 -2.63 -6.47 -20.66
CA ARG A 272 -4.00 -6.68 -21.13
C ARG A 272 -4.57 -5.48 -21.88
N ARG A 273 -4.25 -4.26 -21.45
CA ARG A 273 -4.64 -3.04 -22.19
C ARG A 273 -3.99 -3.04 -23.56
N ARG A 274 -2.66 -3.22 -23.64
CA ARG A 274 -1.92 -3.22 -24.91
C ARG A 274 -2.39 -4.31 -25.88
N SER A 275 -2.70 -5.52 -25.39
CA SER A 275 -3.21 -6.60 -26.25
C SER A 275 -4.62 -6.30 -26.80
N ARG A 276 -5.50 -5.73 -25.97
CA ARG A 276 -6.85 -5.31 -26.41
C ARG A 276 -6.80 -4.24 -27.50
N TRP A 277 -5.89 -3.27 -27.37
CA TRP A 277 -5.64 -2.27 -28.42
C TRP A 277 -5.05 -2.86 -29.70
N ARG A 278 -4.21 -3.90 -29.62
CA ARG A 278 -3.69 -4.60 -30.80
C ARG A 278 -4.80 -5.37 -31.54
N HIS A 279 -5.77 -5.94 -30.84
CA HIS A 279 -6.94 -6.59 -31.48
C HIS A 279 -7.93 -5.60 -32.10
N CYS A 280 -7.99 -4.34 -31.63
CA CYS A 280 -8.74 -3.29 -32.32
C CYS A 280 -8.03 -2.72 -33.56
N ARG A 281 -6.75 -3.04 -33.78
CA ARG A 281 -6.02 -2.73 -35.03
C ARG A 281 -6.08 -3.89 -36.02
N VAL A 282 -7.28 -4.40 -36.29
CA VAL A 282 -7.51 -5.11 -37.56
C VAL A 282 -7.42 -4.05 -38.67
N PRO A 283 -6.73 -4.28 -39.79
CA PRO A 283 -6.67 -3.29 -40.87
C PRO A 283 -8.10 -3.12 -41.39
N PHE A 284 -8.71 -1.97 -41.10
CA PHE A 284 -9.95 -1.61 -41.76
C PHE A 284 -9.66 -1.51 -43.26
N PRO A 285 -10.35 -2.25 -44.14
CA PRO A 285 -10.26 -1.98 -45.56
C PRO A 285 -10.71 -0.53 -45.79
N ARG A 286 -9.88 0.21 -46.51
CA ARG A 286 -10.09 1.62 -46.86
C ARG A 286 -11.52 1.81 -47.41
N ARG A 287 -12.43 2.35 -46.61
CA ARG A 287 -13.68 3.10 -46.95
C ARG A 287 -14.74 2.89 -45.88
N ILE A 288 -14.57 3.45 -44.69
CA ILE A 288 -15.72 3.82 -43.85
C ILE A 288 -15.47 5.24 -43.33
N THR A 289 -16.35 6.14 -43.75
CA THR A 289 -16.34 7.58 -43.55
C THR A 289 -16.38 7.94 -42.05
N LEU A 290 -15.64 8.99 -41.67
CA LEU A 290 -15.51 9.57 -40.31
C LEU A 290 -16.83 9.73 -39.52
N ALA A 291 -17.98 9.78 -40.21
CA ALA A 291 -19.31 9.91 -39.63
C ALA A 291 -19.80 8.67 -38.83
N ARG A 292 -19.21 7.49 -39.01
CA ARG A 292 -19.57 6.30 -38.19
C ARG A 292 -18.82 6.26 -36.86
N CYS A 293 -17.55 6.70 -36.86
CA CYS A 293 -16.70 6.75 -35.68
C CYS A 293 -17.17 7.82 -34.66
N ALA A 294 -17.70 8.95 -35.14
CA ALA A 294 -18.29 10.00 -34.30
C ALA A 294 -19.60 9.57 -33.61
N ARG A 295 -20.40 8.72 -34.25
CA ARG A 295 -21.67 8.23 -33.68
C ARG A 295 -21.49 7.17 -32.60
N GLU A 296 -20.48 6.32 -32.75
CA GLU A 296 -20.13 5.30 -31.74
C GLU A 296 -19.37 5.89 -30.54
N THR A 297 -18.66 7.01 -30.71
CA THR A 297 -18.03 7.75 -29.59
C THR A 297 -19.03 8.59 -28.80
N ALA A 298 -20.06 9.17 -29.45
CA ALA A 298 -21.11 9.92 -28.77
C ALA A 298 -21.99 9.04 -27.86
N THR A 299 -22.27 7.81 -28.28
CA THR A 299 -23.04 6.83 -27.48
C THR A 299 -22.28 6.33 -26.25
N TRP A 300 -20.94 6.27 -26.29
CA TRP A 300 -20.11 5.91 -25.13
C TRP A 300 -19.92 7.05 -24.11
N LEU A 301 -20.12 8.30 -24.51
CA LEU A 301 -19.97 9.49 -23.65
C LEU A 301 -21.30 10.00 -23.05
N GLY A 302 -22.43 9.32 -23.34
CA GLY A 302 -23.74 9.74 -22.84
C GLY A 302 -24.28 11.04 -23.45
N ALA A 303 -23.70 11.50 -24.57
CA ALA A 303 -24.17 12.69 -25.28
C ALA A 303 -25.17 12.28 -26.38
N THR A 304 -26.38 12.84 -26.35
CA THR A 304 -27.37 12.67 -27.40
C THR A 304 -26.86 13.27 -28.72
N PRO A 305 -26.96 12.56 -29.85
CA PRO A 305 -26.48 13.07 -31.13
C PRO A 305 -27.38 14.20 -31.60
N LEU A 306 -26.80 15.38 -31.87
CA LEU A 306 -27.49 16.46 -32.56
C LEU A 306 -27.91 15.98 -33.95
N THR A 307 -29.20 16.02 -34.23
CA THR A 307 -29.77 15.74 -35.55
C THR A 307 -29.33 16.83 -36.53
N ALA A 308 -28.73 16.39 -37.64
CA ALA A 308 -28.35 17.26 -38.73
C ALA A 308 -29.60 17.82 -39.41
N GLY A 309 -29.78 19.14 -39.34
CA GLY A 309 -30.89 19.83 -39.99
C GLY A 309 -30.74 21.34 -39.92
N SER A 310 -29.93 21.92 -40.80
CA SER A 310 -30.17 23.22 -41.43
C SER A 310 -28.99 23.63 -42.32
N SER A 311 -29.35 24.30 -43.40
CA SER A 311 -28.60 24.66 -44.61
C SER A 311 -27.25 25.34 -44.39
N ILE A 312 -26.24 24.88 -45.14
CA ILE A 312 -25.01 25.62 -45.43
C ILE A 312 -25.36 26.78 -46.37
N ALA A 313 -25.38 28.00 -45.85
CA ALA A 313 -25.27 29.21 -46.67
C ALA A 313 -23.79 29.49 -46.93
N ARG A 314 -23.39 29.50 -48.21
CA ARG A 314 -22.04 29.92 -48.65
C ARG A 314 -21.89 31.44 -48.47
N PRO A 315 -20.82 31.96 -47.83
CA PRO A 315 -20.43 33.35 -48.01
C PRO A 315 -19.65 33.50 -49.32
N ALA A 316 -20.09 34.44 -50.15
CA ALA A 316 -19.46 34.81 -51.41
C ALA A 316 -18.04 35.36 -51.19
N THR A 317 -17.11 34.91 -52.03
CA THR A 317 -15.77 35.46 -52.18
C THR A 317 -15.84 36.87 -52.78
N ARG A 318 -15.38 37.89 -52.05
CA ARG A 318 -14.94 39.16 -52.64
C ARG A 318 -13.47 39.41 -52.29
N ARG A 319 -12.61 39.33 -53.31
CA ARG A 319 -11.31 40.00 -53.33
C ARG A 319 -11.53 41.50 -53.55
N PRO A 320 -10.60 42.34 -53.08
CA PRO A 320 -9.97 43.27 -54.01
C PRO A 320 -8.44 43.20 -53.94
N ALA A 321 -7.81 43.06 -55.11
CA ALA A 321 -6.56 43.75 -55.43
C ALA A 321 -6.88 45.27 -55.48
N GLY A 322 -6.00 46.24 -55.28
CA GLY A 322 -4.55 46.35 -55.17
C GLY A 322 -4.25 47.86 -55.02
N ARG A 323 -2.99 48.19 -54.77
CA ARG A 323 -2.44 49.52 -54.45
C ARG A 323 -2.73 50.61 -55.50
N LEU A 324 -2.93 51.84 -55.04
CA LEU A 324 -2.04 53.02 -55.21
C LEU A 324 -2.48 54.12 -54.24
#